data_AF-A0A938FKQ1-F1
#
_entry.id   AF-A0A938FKQ1-F1
#
_cell.length_a   1.000
_cell.length_b   1.000
_cell.length_c   1.000
_cell.angle_alpha   90.00
_cell.angle_beta   90.00
_cell.angle_gamma   90.00
#
_symmetry.space_group_name_H-M   'P 1'
#
loop_
_entity.id
_entity.type
_entity.pdbx_description
1 polymer ?
#
loop_
_entity_poly.entity_id
_entity_poly.type
_entity_poly.pdbx_seq_one_letter_code
_entity_poly.pdbx_strand_id
1 'polypeptide(L)'
;MTAPHDPPSAAQLTEAVREWLENQVMPDVSGAMQFHARVAANVLAMVEREIELGPAQHERHAAGLRELGCADDAELARRIREGGFDDGGIVRCDVEAFVFESVVDKLRVANPKYLR
;
A
#
# COMPACT_ATOMS: atom_id res chain seq x y z
N MET A 1 -6.84 -21.83 2.63
CA MET A 1 -6.36 -22.59 1.46
C MET A 1 -4.88 -22.82 1.64
N THR A 2 -4.44 -24.07 1.74
CA THR A 2 -3.01 -24.44 1.76
C THR A 2 -2.45 -24.06 0.39
N ALA A 3 -1.66 -22.99 0.34
CA ALA A 3 -0.91 -22.62 -0.85
C ALA A 3 -0.02 -23.80 -1.27
N PRO A 4 0.33 -23.94 -2.55
CA PRO A 4 1.20 -25.04 -3.03
C PRO A 4 2.61 -25.02 -2.42
N HIS A 5 2.94 -23.99 -1.66
CA HIS A 5 4.21 -23.84 -0.95
C HIS A 5 3.98 -23.96 0.55
N ASP A 6 4.68 -24.93 1.15
CA ASP A 6 4.77 -25.08 2.60
C ASP A 6 5.56 -23.91 3.22
N PRO A 7 5.47 -23.72 4.55
CA PRO A 7 6.27 -22.71 5.24
C PRO A 7 7.78 -22.83 4.96
N PRO A 8 8.51 -21.69 4.99
CA PRO A 8 8.03 -20.34 5.32
C PRO A 8 7.27 -19.65 4.18
N SER A 9 6.31 -18.79 4.54
CA SER A 9 5.57 -17.95 3.60
C SER A 9 6.46 -16.86 2.99
N ALA A 10 6.01 -16.23 1.90
CA ALA A 10 6.72 -15.09 1.31
C ALA A 10 6.91 -13.93 2.30
N ALA A 11 5.93 -13.68 3.20
CA ALA A 11 6.06 -12.70 4.26
C ALA A 11 7.19 -13.05 5.23
N GLN A 12 7.24 -14.31 5.69
CA GLN A 12 8.28 -14.79 6.63
C GLN A 12 9.67 -14.76 5.99
N LEU A 13 9.77 -15.09 4.70
CA LEU A 13 11.03 -14.99 3.96
C LEU A 13 11.50 -13.53 3.82
N THR A 14 10.57 -12.61 3.57
CA THR A 14 10.87 -11.17 3.42
C THR A 14 11.33 -10.58 4.75
N GLU A 15 10.61 -10.90 5.83
CA GLU A 15 10.95 -10.53 7.21
C GLU A 15 12.35 -11.04 7.60
N ALA A 16 12.66 -12.32 7.34
CA ALA A 16 13.97 -12.90 7.66
C ALA A 16 15.13 -12.19 6.95
N VAL A 17 14.93 -11.79 5.69
CA VAL A 17 15.96 -11.02 4.95
C VAL A 17 16.10 -9.61 5.50
N ARG A 18 14.99 -8.95 5.85
CA ARG A 18 15.01 -7.61 6.47
C ARG A 18 15.75 -7.63 7.81
N GLU A 19 15.43 -8.59 8.68
CA GLU A 19 16.09 -8.73 9.99
C GLU A 19 17.58 -9.02 9.85
N TRP A 20 17.99 -9.85 8.88
CA TRP A 20 19.41 -10.09 8.62
C TRP A 20 20.12 -8.81 8.16
N LEU A 21 19.50 -8.02 7.28
CA LEU A 21 20.07 -6.73 6.87
C LEU A 21 20.22 -5.76 8.04
N GLU A 22 19.18 -5.64 8.87
CA GLU A 22 19.15 -4.72 10.00
C GLU A 22 20.12 -5.12 11.12
N ASN A 23 20.13 -6.41 11.48
CA ASN A 23 20.84 -6.89 12.67
C ASN A 23 22.28 -7.34 12.39
N GLN A 24 22.56 -7.85 11.19
CA GLN A 24 23.87 -8.42 10.87
C GLN A 24 24.64 -7.59 9.85
N VAL A 25 24.00 -7.08 8.80
CA VAL A 25 24.71 -6.35 7.74
C VAL A 25 24.98 -4.90 8.13
N MET A 26 23.95 -4.16 8.52
CA MET A 26 24.04 -2.72 8.79
C MET A 26 25.08 -2.33 9.86
N PRO A 27 25.29 -3.11 10.95
CA PRO A 27 26.34 -2.81 11.93
C PRO A 27 27.77 -2.94 11.39
N ASP A 28 27.98 -3.82 10.41
CA ASP A 28 29.31 -4.20 9.91
C ASP A 28 29.75 -3.40 8.67
N VAL A 29 28.83 -2.64 8.06
CA VAL A 29 29.12 -1.80 6.89
C VAL A 29 29.03 -0.30 7.22
N SER A 30 29.72 0.52 6.43
CA SER A 30 29.73 1.98 6.58
C SER A 30 29.54 2.72 5.25
N GLY A 31 29.36 4.04 5.33
CA GLY A 31 29.23 4.92 4.16
C GLY A 31 28.06 4.55 3.25
N ALA A 32 28.30 4.53 1.94
CA ALA A 32 27.29 4.23 0.94
C ALA A 32 26.64 2.85 1.13
N MET A 33 27.42 1.84 1.53
CA MET A 33 26.88 0.49 1.71
C MET A 33 25.88 0.42 2.87
N GLN A 34 26.16 1.10 3.98
CA GLN A 34 25.22 1.18 5.10
C GLN A 34 23.92 1.90 4.71
N PHE A 35 24.02 2.94 3.89
CA PHE A 35 22.86 3.62 3.36
C PHE A 35 22.01 2.70 2.47
N HIS A 36 22.63 1.98 1.53
CA HIS A 36 21.92 1.04 0.66
C HIS A 36 21.28 -0.11 1.44
N ALA A 37 21.94 -0.66 2.46
CA ALA A 37 21.35 -1.67 3.34
C ALA A 37 20.08 -1.15 4.03
N ARG A 38 20.09 0.11 4.50
CA ARG A 38 18.91 0.75 5.09
C ARG A 38 17.78 0.98 4.08
N VAL A 39 18.12 1.37 2.85
CA VAL A 39 17.13 1.49 1.77
C VAL A 39 16.50 0.13 1.47
N ALA A 40 17.30 -0.93 1.36
CA ALA A 40 16.81 -2.28 1.15
C ALA A 40 15.88 -2.75 2.28
N ALA A 41 16.26 -2.54 3.55
CA ALA A 41 15.42 -2.87 4.70
C ALA A 41 14.08 -2.13 4.68
N ASN A 42 14.08 -0.84 4.33
CA ASN A 42 12.84 -0.06 4.20
C ASN A 42 11.94 -0.57 3.06
N VAL A 43 12.53 -0.96 1.92
CA VAL A 43 11.78 -1.55 0.79
C VAL A 43 11.16 -2.89 1.21
N LEU A 44 11.91 -3.75 1.90
CA LEU A 44 11.39 -5.02 2.42
C LEU A 44 10.24 -4.78 3.41
N ALA A 45 10.36 -3.80 4.29
CA ALA A 45 9.27 -3.41 5.19
C ALA A 45 8.03 -2.87 4.43
N MET A 46 8.20 -2.27 3.25
CA MET A 46 7.07 -1.91 2.37
C MET A 46 6.41 -3.16 1.78
N VAL A 47 7.22 -4.10 1.29
CA VAL A 47 6.73 -5.38 0.72
C VAL A 47 5.98 -6.20 1.78
N GLU A 48 6.49 -6.29 3.01
CA GLU A 48 5.81 -6.96 4.12
C GLU A 48 4.41 -6.38 4.34
N ARG A 49 4.30 -5.04 4.40
CA ARG A 49 3.00 -4.36 4.58
C ARG A 49 2.09 -4.52 3.37
N GLU A 50 2.61 -4.58 2.16
CA GLU A 50 1.82 -4.85 0.96
C GLU A 50 1.25 -6.27 0.96
N ILE A 51 2.05 -7.27 1.37
CA ILE A 51 1.58 -8.66 1.52
C ILE A 51 0.47 -8.75 2.59
N GLU A 52 0.64 -8.05 3.71
CA GLU A 52 -0.31 -8.08 4.82
C GLU A 52 -1.61 -7.31 4.54
N LEU A 53 -1.48 -6.07 4.06
CA LEU A 53 -2.60 -5.13 3.92
C LEU A 53 -3.24 -5.16 2.52
N GLY A 54 -2.47 -5.53 1.51
CA GLY A 54 -2.83 -5.44 0.09
C GLY A 54 -4.16 -6.10 -0.23
N PRO A 55 -4.42 -7.37 0.12
CA PRO A 55 -5.66 -8.06 -0.24
C PRO A 55 -6.92 -7.30 0.23
N ALA A 56 -6.95 -6.91 1.50
CA ALA A 56 -8.09 -6.18 2.07
C ALA A 56 -8.24 -4.76 1.49
N GLN A 57 -7.11 -4.08 1.19
CA GLN A 57 -7.14 -2.77 0.54
C GLN A 57 -7.68 -2.85 -0.89
N HIS A 58 -7.28 -3.86 -1.66
CA HIS A 58 -7.80 -4.09 -3.02
C HIS A 58 -9.30 -4.35 -3.02
N GLU A 59 -9.79 -5.20 -2.10
CA GLU A 59 -11.22 -5.49 -1.98
C GLU A 59 -12.04 -4.25 -1.64
N ARG A 60 -11.60 -3.45 -0.65
CA ARG A 60 -12.26 -2.19 -0.29
C ARG A 60 -12.24 -1.18 -1.43
N HIS A 61 -11.09 -1.02 -2.09
CA HIS A 61 -10.97 -0.07 -3.19
C HIS A 61 -11.91 -0.44 -4.35
N ALA A 62 -11.96 -1.72 -4.72
CA ALA A 62 -12.90 -2.22 -5.72
C ALA A 62 -14.37 -2.04 -5.29
N ALA A 63 -14.69 -2.21 -4.00
CA ALA A 63 -16.02 -1.94 -3.48
C ALA A 63 -16.41 -0.46 -3.59
N GLY A 64 -15.53 0.45 -3.18
CA GLY A 64 -15.78 1.89 -3.26
C GLY A 64 -15.93 2.37 -4.72
N LEU A 65 -15.14 1.85 -5.66
CA LEU A 65 -15.34 2.15 -7.08
C LEU A 65 -16.73 1.73 -7.58
N ARG A 66 -17.21 0.54 -7.18
CA ARG A 66 -18.57 0.08 -7.53
C ARG A 66 -19.65 0.96 -6.92
N GLU A 67 -19.49 1.40 -5.67
CA GLU A 67 -20.44 2.30 -5.00
C GLU A 67 -20.51 3.66 -5.69
N LEU A 68 -19.38 4.17 -6.19
CA LEU A 68 -19.30 5.38 -7.00
C LEU A 68 -19.78 5.19 -8.45
N GLY A 69 -20.13 3.96 -8.84
CA GLY A 69 -20.53 3.61 -10.20
C GLY A 69 -19.41 3.79 -11.22
N CYS A 70 -18.16 3.50 -10.85
CA CYS A 70 -17.00 3.52 -11.73
C CYS A 70 -16.44 2.10 -11.89
N ALA A 71 -16.05 1.73 -13.11
CA ALA A 71 -15.43 0.44 -13.38
C ALA A 71 -13.98 0.39 -12.87
N ASP A 72 -13.26 1.51 -12.94
CA ASP A 72 -11.86 1.62 -12.55
C ASP A 72 -11.48 3.08 -12.18
N ASP A 73 -10.22 3.25 -11.75
CA ASP A 73 -9.64 4.56 -11.43
C ASP A 73 -9.62 5.53 -12.63
N ALA A 74 -9.50 5.02 -13.85
CA ALA A 74 -9.44 5.85 -15.05
C ALA A 74 -10.80 6.48 -15.33
N GLU A 75 -11.88 5.72 -15.18
CA GLU A 75 -13.25 6.21 -15.26
C GLU A 75 -13.57 7.18 -14.13
N LEU A 76 -13.19 6.86 -12.88
CA LEU A 76 -13.36 7.79 -11.75
C LEU A 76 -12.69 9.13 -12.04
N ALA A 77 -11.42 9.11 -12.46
CA ALA A 77 -10.68 10.32 -12.76
C ALA A 77 -11.28 11.11 -13.94
N ARG A 78 -11.83 10.42 -14.95
CA ARG A 78 -12.55 11.04 -16.06
C ARG A 78 -13.82 11.73 -15.59
N ARG A 79 -14.68 11.04 -14.82
CA ARG A 79 -15.93 11.60 -14.30
C ARG A 79 -15.69 12.80 -13.38
N ILE A 80 -14.64 12.77 -12.56
CA ILE A 80 -14.22 13.94 -11.75
C ILE A 80 -13.90 15.13 -12.67
N ARG A 81 -13.08 14.94 -13.71
CA ARG A 81 -12.70 16.03 -14.62
C ARG A 81 -13.87 16.60 -15.42
N GLU A 82 -14.86 15.78 -15.73
CA GLU A 82 -16.07 16.18 -16.46
C GLU A 82 -17.13 16.82 -15.55
N GLY A 83 -16.90 16.90 -14.24
CA GLY A 83 -17.87 17.43 -13.28
C GLY A 83 -19.03 16.48 -12.98
N GLY A 84 -18.88 15.18 -13.31
CA GLY A 84 -19.93 14.16 -13.14
C GLY A 84 -20.31 13.84 -11.68
N PHE A 85 -19.75 14.57 -10.72
CA PHE A 85 -20.00 14.47 -9.28
C PHE A 85 -20.35 15.83 -8.65
N ASP A 86 -20.49 16.91 -9.44
CA ASP A 86 -20.68 18.28 -8.94
C ASP A 86 -22.16 18.61 -8.61
N ASP A 87 -23.12 17.90 -9.21
CA ASP A 87 -24.54 18.28 -9.22
C ASP A 87 -25.39 17.70 -8.04
N GLY A 88 -24.78 17.06 -7.03
CA GLY A 88 -25.53 16.45 -5.93
C GLY A 88 -24.77 16.40 -4.61
N GLY A 89 -25.29 17.07 -3.58
CA GLY A 89 -24.64 17.30 -2.26
C GLY A 89 -24.41 16.08 -1.36
N ILE A 90 -24.47 14.86 -1.90
CA ILE A 90 -24.05 13.62 -1.24
C ILE A 90 -22.86 13.00 -2.00
N VAL A 91 -22.83 13.16 -3.33
CA VAL A 91 -21.89 12.49 -4.22
C VAL A 91 -20.46 13.01 -4.10
N ARG A 92 -20.27 14.31 -3.88
CA ARG A 92 -18.92 14.89 -3.79
C ARG A 92 -18.16 14.49 -2.53
N CYS A 93 -18.82 14.56 -1.37
CA CYS A 93 -18.19 14.18 -0.09
C CYS A 93 -17.79 12.70 -0.08
N ASP A 94 -18.60 11.84 -0.68
CA ASP A 94 -18.32 10.40 -0.79
C ASP A 94 -17.10 10.14 -1.70
N VAL A 95 -16.99 10.85 -2.83
CA VAL A 95 -15.80 10.78 -3.70
C VAL A 95 -14.55 11.29 -3.00
N GLU A 96 -14.63 12.42 -2.31
CA GLU A 96 -13.50 12.99 -1.56
C GLU A 96 -13.03 12.03 -0.46
N ALA A 97 -13.97 11.46 0.31
CA ALA A 97 -13.68 10.47 1.34
C ALA A 97 -13.03 9.20 0.74
N PHE A 98 -13.56 8.69 -0.37
CA PHE A 98 -13.01 7.51 -1.04
C PHE A 98 -11.57 7.73 -1.53
N VAL A 99 -11.30 8.86 -2.19
CA VAL A 99 -9.96 9.19 -2.69
C VAL A 99 -9.00 9.40 -1.52
N PHE A 100 -9.44 10.07 -0.46
CA PHE A 100 -8.64 10.25 0.75
C PHE A 100 -8.26 8.91 1.39
N GLU A 101 -9.23 8.03 1.63
CA GLU A 101 -8.96 6.70 2.21
C GLU A 101 -8.05 5.85 1.31
N SER A 102 -8.19 5.96 -0.01
CA SER A 102 -7.28 5.31 -0.97
C SER A 102 -5.83 5.81 -0.84
N VAL A 103 -5.62 7.09 -0.51
CA VAL A 103 -4.29 7.64 -0.22
C VAL A 103 -3.79 7.17 1.15
N VAL A 104 -4.66 7.14 2.16
CA VAL A 104 -4.31 6.60 3.49
C VAL A 104 -3.82 5.16 3.37
N ASP A 105 -4.48 4.33 2.58
CA ASP A 105 -4.06 2.95 2.31
C ASP A 105 -2.68 2.86 1.66
N LYS A 106 -2.43 3.69 0.63
CA LYS A 106 -1.11 3.80 0.01
C LYS A 106 -0.04 4.22 1.02
N LEU A 107 -0.36 5.14 1.94
CA LEU A 107 0.57 5.58 2.98
C LEU A 107 0.82 4.50 4.04
N ARG A 108 -0.20 3.70 4.41
CA ARG A 108 -0.02 2.53 5.29
C ARG A 108 1.00 1.55 4.72
N VAL A 109 1.10 1.41 3.39
CA VAL A 109 2.08 0.52 2.71
C VAL A 109 3.39 1.21 2.35
N ALA A 110 3.39 2.50 2.01
CA ALA A 110 4.62 3.21 1.66
C ALA A 110 5.39 3.67 2.91
N ASN A 111 4.75 4.48 3.76
CA ASN A 111 5.37 5.03 4.97
C ASN A 111 4.29 5.47 5.99
N PRO A 112 4.01 4.67 7.03
CA PRO A 112 2.90 4.93 7.95
C PRO A 112 3.17 6.11 8.88
N LYS A 113 4.41 6.63 8.91
CA LYS A 113 4.79 7.77 9.75
C LYS A 113 4.09 9.07 9.33
N TYR A 114 3.60 9.15 8.09
CA TYR A 114 2.81 10.30 7.62
C TYR A 114 1.36 10.32 8.13
N LEU A 115 0.92 9.26 8.83
CA LEU A 115 -0.43 9.14 9.39
C LEU A 115 -0.48 9.39 10.90
N ARG A 116 0.63 9.89 11.48
CA ARG A 116 0.79 10.14 12.91
C ARG A 116 0.87 11.62 13.22
#